data_AF-X0U5B8-F1
#
_entry.id   AF-X0U5B8-F1
#
_cell.length_a   1.000
_cell.length_b   1.000
_cell.length_c   1.000
_cell.angle_alpha   90.00
_cell.angle_beta   90.00
_cell.angle_gamma   90.00
#
_symmetry.space_group_name_H-M   'P 1'
#
loop_
_entity.id
_entity.type
_entity.pdbx_description
1 polymer ?
#
loop_
_entity_poly.entity_id
_entity_poly.type
_entity_poly.pdbx_seq_one_letter_code
_entity_poly.pdbx_strand_id
1 'polypeptide(L)'
;ESIERDGLIEPIVVRRKGRRYEIIAGERRFRAVRDFTEMETIQAQIVIASDLQARRISAAENLQREDLSAIETIEAIVEIVDAELIEDIEYLSMGKNPADRVKTLLGKLDAVRTSKARNSEISREAKLLFYKFVEQVEKIFKNLPKPLEWLSFYLHDLPLLIDFCEEVQEVSIQHRLNRSQTRALAKLRTASEEEFQRVTAYAQSSPNTEMGHGSTDFWQRDLRDLSAREIEEIAGKAAKKESLKELNRARVSPSPSFEARNLFMARLGIPFDRIAARL
;
A
#
# COMPACT_ATOMS: atom_id res chain seq x y z
N GLU A 1 11.55 -18.35 -25.68
CA GLU A 1 10.81 -19.44 -26.35
C GLU A 1 9.57 -18.98 -27.13
N SER A 2 8.40 -18.67 -26.53
CA SER A 2 7.21 -18.32 -27.34
C SER A 2 7.36 -17.02 -28.14
N ILE A 3 7.91 -15.95 -27.54
CA ILE A 3 8.17 -14.67 -28.24
C ILE A 3 9.19 -14.84 -29.37
N GLU A 4 10.22 -15.66 -29.18
CA GLU A 4 11.26 -15.89 -30.19
C GLU A 4 10.74 -16.72 -31.37
N ARG A 5 9.83 -17.69 -31.10
CA ARG A 5 9.26 -18.56 -32.12
C ARG A 5 8.14 -17.90 -32.91
N ASP A 6 7.21 -17.26 -32.20
CA ASP A 6 5.94 -16.79 -32.77
C ASP A 6 5.89 -15.26 -32.91
N GLY A 7 6.92 -14.55 -32.45
CA GLY A 7 6.93 -13.10 -32.37
C GLY A 7 6.01 -12.57 -31.27
N LEU A 8 5.86 -11.25 -31.22
CA LEU A 8 4.89 -10.61 -30.33
C LEU A 8 3.49 -10.64 -30.98
N ILE A 9 2.60 -11.51 -30.50
CA ILE A 9 1.24 -11.67 -31.07
C ILE A 9 0.39 -10.41 -30.87
N GLU A 10 0.49 -9.79 -29.69
CA GLU A 10 -0.21 -8.55 -29.39
C GLU A 10 0.79 -7.39 -29.39
N PRO A 11 0.64 -6.37 -30.24
CA PRO A 11 1.60 -5.26 -30.34
C PRO A 11 1.64 -4.40 -29.07
N ILE A 12 2.80 -3.82 -28.75
CA ILE A 12 2.88 -2.80 -27.69
C ILE A 12 2.22 -1.50 -28.16
N VAL A 13 1.64 -0.71 -27.26
CA VAL A 13 1.05 0.59 -27.61
C VAL A 13 2.04 1.68 -27.28
N VAL A 14 2.36 2.51 -28.27
CA VAL A 14 3.31 3.61 -28.13
C VAL A 14 2.73 4.92 -28.64
N ARG A 15 3.25 6.04 -28.15
CA ARG A 15 3.06 7.36 -28.78
C ARG A 15 4.37 7.99 -29.15
N ARG A 16 4.32 8.93 -30.09
CA ARG A 16 5.48 9.72 -30.48
C ARG A 16 5.81 10.75 -29.39
N LYS A 17 7.06 10.77 -28.91
CA LYS A 17 7.59 11.73 -27.94
C LYS A 17 8.92 12.29 -28.47
N GLY A 18 8.84 13.42 -29.17
CA GLY A 18 9.96 14.00 -29.90
C GLY A 18 10.45 13.09 -31.03
N ARG A 19 11.72 12.66 -30.95
CA ARG A 19 12.34 11.73 -31.91
C ARG A 19 12.23 10.25 -31.51
N ARG A 20 11.66 9.96 -30.34
CA ARG A 20 11.49 8.60 -29.81
C ARG A 20 10.02 8.27 -29.64
N TYR A 21 9.77 7.03 -29.21
CA TYR A 21 8.47 6.55 -28.79
C TYR A 21 8.45 6.37 -27.28
N GLU A 22 7.31 6.63 -26.67
CA GLU A 22 7.01 6.32 -25.28
C GLU A 22 5.99 5.19 -25.25
N ILE A 23 6.25 4.17 -24.43
CA ILE A 23 5.33 3.05 -24.22
C ILE A 23 4.18 3.51 -23.34
N ILE A 24 2.96 3.29 -23.82
CA ILE A 24 1.71 3.57 -23.09
C ILE A 24 1.17 2.29 -22.46
N ALA A 25 1.25 1.17 -23.17
CA ALA A 25 0.78 -0.13 -22.70
C ALA A 25 1.66 -1.26 -23.25
N GLY A 26 1.73 -2.38 -22.51
CA GLY A 26 2.56 -3.52 -22.89
C GLY A 26 4.02 -3.41 -22.45
N GLU A 27 4.32 -2.64 -21.40
CA GLU A 27 5.67 -2.47 -20.86
C GLU A 27 6.31 -3.82 -20.49
N ARG A 28 5.54 -4.76 -19.94
CA ARG A 28 6.04 -6.11 -19.63
C ARG A 28 6.43 -6.90 -20.87
N ARG A 29 5.64 -6.78 -21.95
CA ARG A 29 5.96 -7.38 -23.25
C ARG A 29 7.25 -6.79 -23.80
N PHE A 30 7.38 -5.47 -23.75
CA PHE A 30 8.60 -4.79 -24.16
C PHE A 30 9.83 -5.23 -23.35
N ARG A 31 9.74 -5.27 -22.01
CA ARG A 31 10.82 -5.77 -21.14
C ARG A 31 11.16 -7.22 -21.46
N ALA A 32 10.16 -8.07 -21.70
CA ALA A 32 10.40 -9.47 -22.02
C ALA A 32 11.20 -9.65 -23.32
N VAL A 33 10.87 -8.87 -24.35
CA VAL A 33 11.63 -8.85 -25.61
C VAL A 33 13.04 -8.30 -25.38
N ARG A 34 13.17 -7.16 -24.68
CA ARG A 34 14.45 -6.49 -24.43
C ARG A 34 15.42 -7.35 -23.61
N ASP A 35 14.92 -8.03 -22.58
CA ASP A 35 15.78 -8.68 -21.58
C ASP A 35 16.04 -10.17 -21.89
N PHE A 36 15.18 -10.82 -22.68
CA PHE A 36 15.23 -12.27 -22.90
C PHE A 36 15.25 -12.69 -24.37
N THR A 37 15.38 -11.75 -25.32
CA THR A 37 15.47 -12.07 -26.75
C THR A 37 16.52 -11.19 -27.43
N GLU A 38 17.01 -11.63 -28.58
CA GLU A 38 17.94 -10.86 -29.42
C GLU A 38 17.21 -9.99 -30.47
N MET A 39 15.89 -9.77 -30.31
CA MET A 39 15.09 -9.04 -31.29
C MET A 39 15.45 -7.54 -31.31
N GLU A 40 15.94 -7.05 -32.45
CA GLU A 40 16.22 -5.61 -32.64
C GLU A 40 14.96 -4.75 -32.81
N THR A 41 13.84 -5.37 -33.23
CA THR A 41 12.58 -4.68 -33.48
C THR A 41 11.39 -5.47 -32.96
N ILE A 42 10.31 -4.77 -32.61
CA ILE A 42 9.08 -5.34 -32.05
C ILE A 42 7.85 -4.69 -32.68
N GLN A 43 6.74 -5.42 -32.77
CA GLN A 43 5.48 -4.87 -33.27
C GLN A 43 4.92 -3.82 -32.29
N ALA A 44 4.57 -2.65 -32.82
CA ALA A 44 4.00 -1.56 -32.04
C ALA A 44 2.84 -0.86 -32.76
N GLN A 45 1.77 -0.57 -32.03
CA GLN A 45 0.69 0.30 -32.46
C GLN A 45 0.97 1.74 -32.01
N ILE A 46 1.07 2.66 -32.97
CA ILE A 46 1.29 4.07 -32.69
C ILE A 46 -0.06 4.77 -32.52
N VAL A 47 -0.27 5.41 -31.36
CA VAL A 47 -1.47 6.21 -31.07
C VAL A 47 -1.13 7.69 -30.91
N ILE A 48 -2.11 8.55 -31.19
CA ILE A 48 -2.05 9.99 -30.92
C ILE A 48 -2.73 10.22 -29.58
N ALA A 49 -1.93 10.50 -28.55
CA ALA A 49 -2.41 10.74 -27.20
C ALA A 49 -1.64 11.89 -26.55
N SER A 50 -2.35 12.83 -25.93
CA SER A 50 -1.75 13.84 -25.05
C SER A 50 -1.07 13.18 -23.85
N ASP A 51 -0.25 13.94 -23.10
CA ASP A 51 0.42 13.42 -21.89
C ASP A 51 -0.59 12.86 -20.89
N LEU A 52 -1.71 13.56 -20.73
CA LEU A 52 -2.77 13.13 -19.83
C LEU A 52 -3.51 11.89 -20.34
N GLN A 53 -3.82 11.83 -21.63
CA GLN A 53 -4.46 10.65 -22.22
C GLN A 53 -3.56 9.41 -22.11
N ALA A 54 -2.26 9.55 -22.38
CA ALA A 54 -1.30 8.47 -22.21
C ALA A 54 -1.24 7.99 -20.76
N ARG A 55 -1.23 8.92 -19.80
CA ARG A 55 -1.27 8.63 -18.36
C ARG A 55 -2.52 7.82 -17.97
N ARG A 56 -3.70 8.24 -18.43
CA ARG A 56 -4.98 7.55 -18.20
C ARG A 56 -4.97 6.12 -18.76
N ILE A 57 -4.53 5.95 -20.01
CA ILE A 57 -4.46 4.63 -20.66
C ILE A 57 -3.49 3.71 -19.91
N SER A 58 -2.31 4.22 -19.55
CA SER A 58 -1.30 3.45 -18.83
C SER A 58 -1.79 3.02 -17.44
N ALA A 59 -2.43 3.94 -16.69
CA ALA A 59 -3.00 3.62 -15.38
C ALA A 59 -4.11 2.56 -15.46
N ALA A 60 -4.98 2.66 -16.47
CA ALA A 60 -6.06 1.70 -16.69
C ALA A 60 -5.55 0.31 -17.11
N GLU A 61 -4.48 0.21 -17.92
CA GLU A 61 -3.86 -1.06 -18.28
C GLU A 61 -3.13 -1.69 -17.09
N ASN A 62 -2.39 -0.88 -16.32
CA ASN A 62 -1.71 -1.34 -15.12
C ASN A 62 -2.68 -1.97 -14.12
N LEU A 63 -3.86 -1.37 -13.88
CA LEU A 63 -4.88 -1.90 -12.98
C LEU A 63 -5.52 -3.23 -13.47
N GLN A 64 -5.48 -3.50 -14.77
CA GLN A 64 -6.05 -4.72 -15.35
C GLN A 64 -5.13 -5.95 -15.21
N ARG A 65 -3.90 -5.77 -14.71
CA ARG A 65 -2.98 -6.88 -14.46
C ARG A 65 -3.54 -7.82 -13.41
N GLU A 66 -3.52 -9.11 -13.71
CA GLU A 66 -4.02 -10.15 -12.79
C GLU A 66 -3.11 -10.40 -11.59
N ASP A 67 -1.84 -10.00 -11.69
CA ASP A 67 -0.77 -10.37 -10.75
C ASP A 67 -0.33 -9.23 -9.83
N LEU A 68 -1.16 -8.19 -9.66
CA LEU A 68 -0.86 -7.07 -8.78
C LEU A 68 -0.92 -7.48 -7.30
N SER A 69 0.05 -6.98 -6.53
CA SER A 69 -0.08 -6.89 -5.08
C SER A 69 -1.22 -5.95 -4.66
N ALA A 70 -1.62 -6.02 -3.39
CA ALA A 70 -2.58 -5.07 -2.84
C ALA A 70 -2.08 -3.62 -2.96
N ILE A 71 -0.78 -3.37 -2.73
CA ILE A 71 -0.19 -2.02 -2.83
C ILE A 71 -0.22 -1.53 -4.27
N GLU A 72 0.24 -2.31 -5.24
CA GLU A 72 0.21 -1.90 -6.66
C GLU A 72 -1.22 -1.62 -7.16
N THR A 73 -2.20 -2.39 -6.68
CA THR A 73 -3.62 -2.14 -7.00
C THR A 73 -4.06 -0.76 -6.49
N ILE A 74 -3.64 -0.39 -5.29
CA ILE A 74 -3.99 0.89 -4.67
C ILE A 74 -3.29 2.03 -5.40
N GLU A 75 -2.01 1.89 -5.73
CA GLU A 75 -1.24 2.85 -6.52
C GLU A 75 -1.89 3.09 -7.89
N ALA A 76 -2.30 2.02 -8.58
CA ALA A 76 -2.97 2.14 -9.86
C ALA A 76 -4.31 2.89 -9.76
N ILE A 77 -5.11 2.63 -8.71
CA ILE A 77 -6.35 3.37 -8.47
C ILE A 77 -6.07 4.85 -8.16
N VAL A 78 -5.06 5.14 -7.33
CA VAL A 78 -4.62 6.52 -7.04
C VAL A 78 -4.24 7.24 -8.33
N GLU A 79 -3.47 6.59 -9.20
CA GLU A 79 -3.02 7.16 -10.47
C GLU A 79 -4.19 7.42 -11.44
N ILE A 80 -5.19 6.53 -11.47
CA ILE A 80 -6.42 6.75 -12.26
C ILE A 80 -7.17 7.98 -11.74
N VAL A 81 -7.43 8.05 -10.43
CA VAL A 81 -8.16 9.20 -9.84
C VAL A 81 -7.39 10.50 -10.09
N ASP A 82 -6.06 10.48 -9.93
CA ASP A 82 -5.21 11.63 -10.19
C ASP A 82 -5.29 12.05 -11.65
N ALA A 83 -5.07 11.14 -12.60
CA ALA A 83 -5.09 11.45 -14.03
C ALA A 83 -6.47 11.92 -14.53
N GLU A 84 -7.57 11.52 -13.90
CA GLU A 84 -8.90 12.02 -14.23
C GLU A 84 -9.15 13.46 -13.72
N LEU A 85 -8.54 13.85 -12.59
CA LEU A 85 -8.85 15.10 -11.90
C LEU A 85 -7.75 16.17 -11.97
N ILE A 86 -6.54 15.84 -12.43
CA ILE A 86 -5.35 16.71 -12.33
C ILE A 86 -5.45 18.06 -13.06
N GLU A 87 -6.33 18.17 -14.06
CA GLU A 87 -6.55 19.44 -14.78
C GLU A 87 -7.34 20.46 -13.95
N ASP A 88 -8.03 20.02 -12.89
CA ASP A 88 -8.75 20.91 -12.00
C ASP A 88 -7.79 21.60 -11.02
N ILE A 89 -7.75 22.93 -11.05
CA ILE A 89 -6.84 23.76 -10.24
C ILE A 89 -7.03 23.52 -8.73
N GLU A 90 -8.28 23.34 -8.29
CA GLU A 90 -8.58 23.11 -6.89
C GLU A 90 -8.08 21.74 -6.45
N TYR A 91 -8.26 20.70 -7.27
CA TYR A 91 -7.71 19.37 -7.03
C TYR A 91 -6.17 19.36 -7.03
N LEU A 92 -5.56 20.00 -8.03
CA LEU A 92 -4.10 20.11 -8.15
C LEU A 92 -3.47 20.73 -6.89
N SER A 93 -4.16 21.68 -6.26
CA SER A 93 -3.70 22.34 -5.02
C SER A 93 -3.75 21.47 -3.77
N MET A 94 -4.37 20.28 -3.82
CA MET A 94 -4.64 19.45 -2.62
C MET A 94 -3.45 18.62 -2.13
N GLY A 95 -2.32 18.58 -2.86
CA GLY A 95 -1.19 17.73 -2.50
C GLY A 95 -0.05 17.75 -3.50
N LYS A 96 1.14 17.34 -3.05
CA LYS A 96 2.37 17.38 -3.85
C LYS A 96 2.48 16.20 -4.80
N ASN A 97 2.00 15.04 -4.38
CA ASN A 97 1.98 13.81 -5.18
C ASN A 97 0.53 13.29 -5.34
N PRO A 98 0.30 12.30 -6.22
CA PRO A 98 -1.03 11.72 -6.45
C PRO A 98 -1.71 11.20 -5.17
N ALA A 99 -0.99 10.46 -4.33
CA ALA A 99 -1.54 9.89 -3.10
C ALA A 99 -2.04 10.96 -2.12
N ASP A 100 -1.29 12.04 -1.94
CA ASP A 100 -1.66 13.19 -1.10
C ASP A 100 -2.94 13.88 -1.60
N ARG A 101 -3.03 14.11 -2.92
CA ARG A 101 -4.20 14.74 -3.54
C ARG A 101 -5.44 13.89 -3.39
N VAL A 102 -5.33 12.59 -3.68
CA VAL A 102 -6.44 11.63 -3.51
C VAL A 102 -6.86 11.54 -2.04
N LYS A 103 -5.92 11.41 -1.09
CA LYS A 103 -6.23 11.37 0.35
C LYS A 103 -6.98 12.62 0.79
N THR A 104 -6.48 13.78 0.40
CA THR A 104 -7.06 15.07 0.79
C THR A 104 -8.45 15.25 0.20
N LEU A 105 -8.65 14.92 -1.09
CA LEU A 105 -9.96 15.00 -1.72
C LEU A 105 -10.96 14.08 -1.02
N LEU A 106 -10.66 12.79 -0.93
CA LEU A 106 -11.58 11.80 -0.36
C LEU A 106 -11.88 12.08 1.12
N GLY A 107 -10.88 12.54 1.88
CA GLY A 107 -11.06 12.96 3.28
C GLY A 107 -11.99 14.18 3.42
N LYS A 108 -11.87 15.18 2.53
CA LYS A 108 -12.80 16.32 2.52
C LYS A 108 -14.23 15.90 2.16
N LEU A 109 -14.38 14.97 1.21
CA LEU A 109 -15.69 14.43 0.85
C LEU A 109 -16.33 13.66 2.02
N ASP A 110 -15.57 12.80 2.69
CA ASP A 110 -16.05 12.03 3.83
C ASP A 110 -16.35 12.92 5.06
N ALA A 111 -15.58 13.99 5.27
CA ALA A 111 -15.86 14.97 6.32
C ALA A 111 -17.25 15.61 6.11
N VAL A 112 -17.57 16.03 4.88
CA VAL A 112 -18.90 16.58 4.56
C VAL A 112 -19.99 15.53 4.73
N ARG A 113 -19.76 14.30 4.27
CA ARG A 113 -20.71 13.17 4.43
C ARG A 113 -21.00 12.90 5.90
N THR A 114 -19.97 12.85 6.75
CA THR A 114 -20.08 12.61 8.19
C THR A 114 -20.79 13.75 8.91
N SER A 115 -20.48 15.00 8.57
CA SER A 115 -21.17 16.17 9.13
C SER A 115 -22.66 16.20 8.75
N LYS A 116 -23.01 15.82 7.50
CA LYS A 116 -24.41 15.68 7.08
C LYS A 116 -25.14 14.63 7.92
N ALA A 117 -24.53 13.45 8.12
CA ALA A 117 -25.11 12.38 8.91
C ALA A 117 -25.34 12.77 10.39
N ARG A 118 -24.52 13.67 10.93
CA ARG A 118 -24.62 14.19 12.30
C ARG A 118 -25.46 15.47 12.42
N ASN A 119 -26.12 15.93 11.35
CA ASN A 119 -26.82 17.21 11.29
C ASN A 119 -25.96 18.40 11.79
N SER A 120 -24.65 18.36 11.52
CA SER A 120 -23.72 19.41 11.90
C SER A 120 -23.68 20.52 10.85
N GLU A 121 -23.31 21.73 11.26
CA GLU A 121 -23.09 22.84 10.35
C GLU A 121 -21.90 22.53 9.42
N ILE A 122 -22.06 22.84 8.13
CA ILE A 122 -21.04 22.63 7.10
C ILE A 122 -20.85 23.95 6.38
N SER A 123 -19.59 24.39 6.26
CA SER A 123 -19.24 25.63 5.58
C SER A 123 -19.69 25.63 4.12
N ARG A 124 -19.91 26.83 3.57
CA ARG A 124 -20.33 26.98 2.17
C ARG A 124 -19.27 26.41 1.22
N GLU A 125 -18.01 26.66 1.51
CA GLU A 125 -16.84 26.23 0.74
C GLU A 125 -16.79 24.69 0.68
N ALA A 126 -16.98 24.01 1.82
CA ALA A 126 -16.98 22.55 1.88
C ALA A 126 -18.16 21.93 1.11
N LYS A 127 -19.36 22.56 1.15
CA LYS A 127 -20.51 22.13 0.34
C LYS A 127 -20.22 22.25 -1.15
N LEU A 128 -19.65 23.38 -1.59
CA LEU A 128 -19.32 23.61 -2.99
C LEU A 128 -18.30 22.59 -3.51
N LEU A 129 -17.22 22.35 -2.76
CA LEU A 129 -16.22 21.33 -3.07
C LEU A 129 -16.86 19.94 -3.16
N PHE A 130 -17.73 19.60 -2.20
CA PHE A 130 -18.43 18.31 -2.22
C PHE A 130 -19.26 18.13 -3.49
N TYR A 131 -20.12 19.10 -3.85
CA TYR A 131 -20.95 19.00 -5.06
C TYR A 131 -20.13 18.99 -6.35
N LYS A 132 -18.98 19.66 -6.37
CA LYS A 132 -18.09 19.68 -7.53
C LYS A 132 -17.48 18.30 -7.82
N PHE A 133 -17.03 17.58 -6.79
CA PHE A 133 -16.23 16.37 -6.97
C PHE A 133 -16.95 15.05 -6.73
N VAL A 134 -18.01 15.01 -5.90
CA VAL A 134 -18.59 13.73 -5.47
C VAL A 134 -19.06 12.86 -6.63
N GLU A 135 -19.76 13.43 -7.61
CA GLU A 135 -20.24 12.68 -8.79
C GLU A 135 -19.08 12.21 -9.68
N GLN A 136 -18.04 13.03 -9.83
CA GLN A 136 -16.85 12.65 -10.60
C GLN A 136 -16.13 11.48 -9.94
N VAL A 137 -15.92 11.55 -8.61
CA VAL A 137 -15.30 10.47 -7.83
C VAL A 137 -16.14 9.20 -7.91
N GLU A 138 -17.44 9.28 -7.68
CA GLU A 138 -18.35 8.12 -7.79
C GLU A 138 -18.29 7.50 -9.18
N LYS A 139 -18.26 8.32 -10.23
CA LYS A 139 -18.14 7.85 -11.62
C LYS A 139 -16.79 7.17 -11.89
N ILE A 140 -15.69 7.72 -11.41
CA ILE A 140 -14.35 7.11 -11.57
C ILE A 140 -14.34 5.72 -10.94
N PHE A 141 -14.76 5.62 -9.67
CA PHE A 141 -14.74 4.37 -8.91
C PHE A 141 -15.71 3.31 -9.46
N LYS A 142 -16.86 3.73 -9.99
CA LYS A 142 -17.84 2.84 -10.66
C LYS A 142 -17.32 2.29 -11.99
N ASN A 143 -16.45 3.02 -12.68
CA ASN A 143 -15.91 2.64 -13.99
C ASN A 143 -14.57 1.90 -13.90
N LEU A 144 -14.05 1.62 -12.71
CA LEU A 144 -12.88 0.77 -12.54
C LEU A 144 -13.15 -0.65 -13.10
N PRO A 145 -12.12 -1.38 -13.58
CA PRO A 145 -12.27 -2.76 -14.05
C PRO A 145 -12.97 -3.67 -13.03
N LYS A 146 -12.68 -3.46 -11.74
CA LYS A 146 -13.42 -3.99 -10.60
C LYS A 146 -14.05 -2.81 -9.87
N PRO A 147 -15.36 -2.54 -10.06
CA PRO A 147 -16.02 -1.41 -9.40
C PRO A 147 -15.91 -1.49 -7.88
N LEU A 148 -15.69 -0.33 -7.25
CA LEU A 148 -15.52 -0.19 -5.80
C LEU A 148 -16.27 1.05 -5.31
N GLU A 149 -16.58 1.08 -4.02
CA GLU A 149 -17.06 2.30 -3.36
C GLU A 149 -15.86 3.15 -2.94
N TRP A 150 -15.83 4.42 -3.34
CA TRP A 150 -14.71 5.33 -3.02
C TRP A 150 -14.48 5.45 -1.50
N LEU A 151 -15.56 5.37 -0.70
CA LEU A 151 -15.48 5.42 0.75
C LEU A 151 -14.82 4.14 1.32
N SER A 152 -15.14 2.98 0.73
CA SER A 152 -14.48 1.72 1.07
C SER A 152 -13.01 1.73 0.64
N PHE A 153 -12.65 2.38 -0.46
CA PHE A 153 -11.25 2.56 -0.80
C PHE A 153 -10.53 3.48 0.20
N TYR A 154 -11.12 4.64 0.49
CA TYR A 154 -10.55 5.65 1.38
C TYR A 154 -10.29 5.15 2.81
N LEU A 155 -11.23 4.42 3.41
CA LEU A 155 -11.14 4.04 4.83
C LEU A 155 -10.14 2.91 5.13
N HIS A 156 -9.57 2.31 4.09
CA HIS A 156 -9.48 0.86 4.13
C HIS A 156 -8.37 0.32 3.23
N ASP A 157 -8.28 0.81 2.00
CA ASP A 157 -7.21 0.54 1.06
C ASP A 157 -6.13 1.63 1.13
N LEU A 158 -6.53 2.90 0.95
CA LEU A 158 -5.59 4.03 0.92
C LEU A 158 -4.64 4.13 2.15
N PRO A 159 -5.06 3.80 3.39
CA PRO A 159 -4.16 3.75 4.54
C PRO A 159 -2.96 2.80 4.37
N LEU A 160 -3.08 1.74 3.57
CA LEU A 160 -1.99 0.79 3.33
C LEU A 160 -0.84 1.41 2.52
N LEU A 161 -1.16 2.40 1.68
CA LEU A 161 -0.18 3.14 0.88
C LEU A 161 0.40 4.34 1.64
N ILE A 162 -0.40 4.98 2.51
CA ILE A 162 -0.01 6.26 3.11
C ILE A 162 0.51 6.12 4.54
N ASP A 163 -0.06 5.21 5.33
CA ASP A 163 0.22 5.14 6.76
C ASP A 163 1.26 4.06 7.10
N PHE A 164 1.59 3.16 6.16
CA PHE A 164 2.58 2.09 6.37
C PHE A 164 3.95 2.50 5.83
N CYS A 165 5.02 2.04 6.50
CA CYS A 165 6.39 2.33 6.06
C CYS A 165 6.74 1.67 4.72
N GLU A 166 7.69 2.28 4.00
CA GLU A 166 8.15 1.85 2.68
C GLU A 166 8.59 0.37 2.66
N GLU A 167 9.30 -0.07 3.70
CA GLU A 167 9.75 -1.47 3.86
C GLU A 167 8.58 -2.49 3.78
N VAL A 168 7.44 -2.18 4.40
CA VAL A 168 6.26 -3.06 4.35
C VAL A 168 5.62 -3.05 2.97
N GLN A 169 5.65 -1.91 2.30
CA GLN A 169 5.11 -1.77 0.94
C GLN A 169 5.97 -2.56 -0.05
N GLU A 170 7.28 -2.41 -0.01
CA GLU A 170 8.25 -3.13 -0.85
C GLU A 170 8.09 -4.65 -0.70
N VAL A 171 8.07 -5.16 0.53
CA VAL A 171 7.86 -6.58 0.80
C VAL A 171 6.48 -7.04 0.29
N SER A 172 5.44 -6.22 0.47
CA SER A 172 4.10 -6.56 -0.04
C SER A 172 4.07 -6.67 -1.56
N ILE A 173 4.79 -5.79 -2.27
CA ILE A 173 4.93 -5.82 -3.73
C ILE A 173 5.73 -7.05 -4.16
N GLN A 174 6.90 -7.27 -3.55
CA GLN A 174 7.81 -8.38 -3.87
C GLN A 174 7.10 -9.74 -3.74
N HIS A 175 6.33 -9.94 -2.68
CA HIS A 175 5.62 -11.19 -2.42
C HIS A 175 4.17 -11.22 -2.93
N ARG A 176 3.71 -10.15 -3.58
CA ARG A 176 2.33 -10.03 -4.08
C ARG A 176 1.29 -10.27 -2.99
N LEU A 177 1.51 -9.70 -1.82
CA LEU A 177 0.64 -9.88 -0.67
C LEU A 177 -0.73 -9.25 -0.91
N ASN A 178 -1.76 -9.94 -0.44
CA ASN A 178 -3.11 -9.40 -0.41
C ASN A 178 -3.30 -8.41 0.75
N ARG A 179 -4.43 -7.72 0.74
CA ARG A 179 -4.78 -6.67 1.71
C ARG A 179 -4.66 -7.10 3.17
N SER A 180 -5.14 -8.31 3.49
CA SER A 180 -5.11 -8.85 4.85
C SER A 180 -3.70 -9.22 5.27
N GLN A 181 -2.92 -9.82 4.37
CA GLN A 181 -1.50 -10.13 4.59
C GLN A 181 -0.68 -8.86 4.80
N THR A 182 -0.83 -7.83 3.95
CA THR A 182 -0.14 -6.54 4.10
C THR A 182 -0.44 -5.87 5.44
N ARG A 183 -1.71 -5.90 5.90
CA ARG A 183 -2.07 -5.39 7.23
C ARG A 183 -1.44 -6.19 8.36
N ALA A 184 -1.45 -7.51 8.27
CA ALA A 184 -0.82 -8.38 9.26
C ALA A 184 0.70 -8.13 9.32
N LEU A 185 1.33 -7.94 8.16
CA LEU A 185 2.75 -7.64 8.02
C LEU A 185 3.09 -6.27 8.63
N ALA A 186 2.27 -5.25 8.41
CA ALA A 186 2.43 -3.94 9.05
C ALA A 186 2.32 -4.03 10.58
N LYS A 187 1.38 -4.83 11.10
CA LYS A 187 1.29 -5.09 12.55
C LYS A 187 2.52 -5.80 13.08
N LEU A 188 3.06 -6.76 12.33
CA LEU A 188 4.29 -7.47 12.70
C LEU A 188 5.48 -6.50 12.78
N ARG A 189 5.65 -5.65 11.76
CA ARG A 189 6.67 -4.60 11.71
C ARG A 189 6.64 -3.69 12.93
N THR A 190 5.44 -3.27 13.34
CA THR A 190 5.25 -2.44 14.54
C THR A 190 5.50 -3.21 15.83
N ALA A 191 5.18 -4.51 15.87
CA ALA A 191 5.33 -5.34 17.06
C ALA A 191 6.79 -5.74 17.32
N SER A 192 7.57 -6.04 16.27
CA SER A 192 8.98 -6.43 16.39
C SER A 192 9.70 -6.32 15.04
N GLU A 193 10.73 -5.47 15.02
CA GLU A 193 11.61 -5.33 13.86
C GLU A 193 12.40 -6.62 13.57
N GLU A 194 12.95 -7.23 14.63
CA GLU A 194 13.70 -8.48 14.53
C GLU A 194 12.86 -9.58 13.87
N GLU A 195 11.60 -9.71 14.28
CA GLU A 195 10.71 -10.74 13.76
C GLU A 195 10.23 -10.42 12.35
N PHE A 196 9.97 -9.14 12.05
CA PHE A 196 9.67 -8.69 10.69
C PHE A 196 10.81 -9.06 9.74
N GLN A 197 12.06 -8.66 10.06
CA GLN A 197 13.23 -9.03 9.27
C GLN A 197 13.40 -10.54 9.15
N ARG A 198 13.17 -11.29 10.23
CA ARG A 198 13.28 -12.76 10.21
C ARG A 198 12.26 -13.41 9.25
N VAL A 199 11.04 -12.88 9.21
CA VAL A 199 9.96 -13.37 8.33
C VAL A 199 10.18 -12.95 6.89
N THR A 200 10.78 -11.78 6.64
CA THR A 200 11.01 -11.25 5.29
C THR A 200 12.37 -11.64 4.70
N ALA A 201 13.39 -11.99 5.51
CA ALA A 201 14.75 -12.32 5.04
C ALA A 201 14.83 -13.60 4.18
N TYR A 202 13.85 -14.50 4.27
CA TYR A 202 13.81 -15.73 3.46
C TYR A 202 13.31 -15.51 2.02
N ALA A 203 12.92 -14.29 1.69
CA ALA A 203 12.46 -13.87 0.37
C ALA A 203 13.53 -13.66 -0.69
N GLN A 204 14.78 -13.45 -0.26
CA GLN A 204 15.87 -12.96 -1.11
C GLN A 204 16.91 -14.04 -1.43
N SER A 205 16.89 -15.18 -0.73
CA SER A 205 17.73 -16.34 -1.02
C SER A 205 17.09 -17.21 -2.12
N SER A 206 17.71 -17.25 -3.30
CA SER A 206 17.41 -18.25 -4.33
C SER A 206 17.40 -19.69 -3.75
N PRO A 207 16.57 -20.62 -4.25
CA PRO A 207 16.37 -21.96 -3.69
C PRO A 207 17.53 -22.96 -3.99
N ASN A 208 18.78 -22.49 -4.03
CA ASN A 208 19.97 -23.30 -4.27
C ASN A 208 20.93 -23.27 -3.07
N THR A 209 20.45 -23.62 -1.88
CA THR A 209 21.35 -24.02 -0.79
C THR A 209 20.68 -25.13 0.01
N GLU A 210 20.97 -26.38 -0.37
CA GLU A 210 20.70 -27.55 0.48
C GLU A 210 21.59 -27.47 1.72
N MET A 211 21.00 -27.22 2.89
CA MET A 211 21.66 -27.47 4.18
C MET A 211 20.65 -27.87 5.27
N GLY A 212 20.76 -29.12 5.72
CA GLY A 212 20.62 -29.49 7.14
C GLY A 212 19.22 -29.75 7.69
N HIS A 213 18.82 -31.03 7.74
CA HIS A 213 17.72 -31.50 8.58
C HIS A 213 17.98 -31.18 10.07
N GLY A 214 17.14 -30.33 10.66
CA GLY A 214 17.16 -30.07 12.10
C GLY A 214 16.19 -28.98 12.57
N SER A 215 15.02 -29.42 13.04
CA SER A 215 14.00 -28.68 13.81
C SER A 215 13.03 -27.75 13.05
N THR A 216 11.82 -28.29 12.81
CA THR A 216 10.53 -27.62 12.53
C THR A 216 10.45 -26.78 11.24
N ASP A 217 10.10 -27.46 10.14
CA ASP A 217 9.88 -26.98 8.76
C ASP A 217 8.70 -26.00 8.56
N PHE A 218 8.62 -24.91 9.35
CA PHE A 218 7.61 -23.87 9.16
C PHE A 218 8.09 -22.72 8.25
N TRP A 219 9.41 -22.59 8.04
CA TRP A 219 10.05 -21.41 7.45
C TRP A 219 10.63 -21.62 6.04
N GLN A 220 10.24 -22.70 5.36
CA GLN A 220 10.57 -22.95 3.94
C GLN A 220 9.53 -22.40 2.96
N ARG A 221 8.54 -21.64 3.45
CA ARG A 221 7.42 -21.14 2.64
C ARG A 221 7.65 -19.68 2.24
N ASP A 222 7.27 -19.35 1.02
CA ASP A 222 7.20 -17.96 0.56
C ASP A 222 6.19 -17.20 1.45
N LEU A 223 6.48 -15.94 1.78
CA LEU A 223 5.60 -15.09 2.59
C LEU A 223 4.18 -15.01 2.00
N ARG A 224 4.05 -15.13 0.67
CA ARG A 224 2.75 -15.17 -0.01
C ARG A 224 1.87 -16.36 0.40
N ASP A 225 2.49 -17.46 0.84
CA ASP A 225 1.82 -18.70 1.22
C ASP A 225 1.35 -18.67 2.68
N LEU A 226 1.81 -17.69 3.47
CA LEU A 226 1.35 -17.48 4.84
C LEU A 226 0.02 -16.74 4.85
N SER A 227 -0.98 -17.29 5.53
CA SER A 227 -2.24 -16.58 5.74
C SER A 227 -2.03 -15.35 6.63
N ALA A 228 -2.91 -14.35 6.47
CA ALA A 228 -2.91 -13.17 7.33
C ALA A 228 -2.99 -13.54 8.83
N ARG A 229 -3.73 -14.60 9.16
CA ARG A 229 -3.86 -15.09 10.54
C ARG A 229 -2.54 -15.64 11.08
N GLU A 230 -1.78 -16.38 10.29
CA GLU A 230 -0.46 -16.88 10.70
C GLU A 230 0.50 -15.72 10.95
N ILE A 231 0.51 -14.71 10.09
CA ILE A 231 1.32 -13.50 10.27
C ILE A 231 0.90 -12.74 11.55
N GLU A 232 -0.41 -12.64 11.83
CA GLU A 232 -0.92 -12.02 13.05
C GLU A 232 -0.56 -12.82 14.32
N GLU A 233 -0.57 -14.15 14.26
CA GLU A 233 -0.15 -15.00 15.37
C GLU A 233 1.34 -14.82 15.68
N ILE A 234 2.18 -14.68 14.66
CA ILE A 234 3.60 -14.33 14.80
C ILE A 234 3.74 -12.96 15.47
N ALA A 235 3.03 -11.94 14.97
CA ALA A 235 3.04 -10.59 15.54
C ALA A 235 2.61 -10.59 17.03
N GLY A 236 1.56 -11.34 17.37
CA GLY A 236 1.08 -11.46 18.75
C GLY A 236 2.08 -12.13 19.69
N LYS A 237 2.80 -13.16 19.22
CA LYS A 237 3.88 -13.80 19.99
C LYS A 237 5.07 -12.86 20.17
N ALA A 238 5.45 -12.13 19.12
CA ALA A 238 6.54 -11.16 19.17
C ALA A 238 6.24 -10.00 20.14
N ALA A 239 5.03 -9.42 20.07
CA ALA A 239 4.60 -8.35 20.98
C ALA A 239 4.62 -8.78 22.46
N LYS A 240 4.18 -10.02 22.75
CA LYS A 240 4.28 -10.58 24.11
C LYS A 240 5.74 -10.72 24.56
N LYS A 241 6.61 -11.24 23.70
CA LYS A 241 8.04 -11.40 24.00
C LYS A 241 8.71 -10.05 24.29
N GLU A 242 8.41 -9.03 23.49
CA GLU A 242 8.98 -7.68 23.67
C GLU A 242 8.47 -7.04 24.97
N SER A 243 7.17 -7.17 25.26
CA SER A 243 6.59 -6.71 26.54
C SER A 243 7.27 -7.36 27.76
N LEU A 244 7.60 -8.66 27.70
CA LEU A 244 8.33 -9.35 28.77
C LEU A 244 9.78 -8.85 28.88
N LYS A 245 10.47 -8.59 27.76
CA LYS A 245 11.83 -8.02 27.76
C LYS A 245 11.83 -6.63 28.42
N GLU A 246 10.87 -5.77 28.09
CA GLU A 246 10.73 -4.45 28.69
C GLU A 246 10.48 -4.50 30.20
N LEU A 247 9.57 -5.38 30.64
CA LEU A 247 9.31 -5.62 32.06
C LEU A 247 10.59 -6.06 32.80
N ASN A 248 11.38 -6.94 32.20
CA ASN A 248 12.63 -7.39 32.79
C ASN A 248 13.70 -6.28 32.79
N ARG A 249 13.82 -5.47 31.73
CA ARG A 249 14.71 -4.29 31.69
C ARG A 249 14.34 -3.25 32.76
N ALA A 250 13.04 -3.01 32.96
CA ALA A 250 12.53 -2.10 34.00
C ALA A 250 12.82 -2.62 35.42
N ARG A 251 12.86 -3.95 35.62
CA ARG A 251 13.25 -4.57 36.90
C ARG A 251 14.75 -4.53 37.19
N VAL A 252 15.58 -4.52 36.15
CA VAL A 252 17.06 -4.53 36.26
C VAL A 252 17.65 -3.12 36.33
N SER A 253 16.85 -2.07 36.05
CA SER A 253 17.26 -0.67 36.19
C SER A 253 17.42 -0.29 37.67
N PRO A 254 18.60 0.17 38.14
CA PRO A 254 18.79 0.56 39.52
C PRO A 254 18.07 1.90 39.75
N SER A 255 16.90 1.84 40.39
CA SER A 255 15.92 2.92 40.63
C SER A 255 14.92 3.11 39.48
N PRO A 256 13.64 2.69 39.62
CA PRO A 256 12.63 3.00 38.62
C PRO A 256 12.38 4.51 38.61
N SER A 257 12.34 5.11 37.41
CA SER A 257 11.97 6.52 37.25
C SER A 257 10.58 6.79 37.84
N PHE A 258 10.34 8.03 38.26
CA PHE A 258 9.04 8.46 38.80
C PHE A 258 7.88 8.12 37.86
N GLU A 259 8.09 8.24 36.55
CA GLU A 259 7.12 7.86 35.50
C GLU A 259 6.88 6.35 35.45
N ALA A 260 7.91 5.52 35.59
CA ALA A 260 7.77 4.06 35.61
C ALA A 260 6.98 3.59 36.85
N ARG A 261 7.17 4.24 38.00
CA ARG A 261 6.38 3.99 39.22
C ARG A 261 4.91 4.37 39.04
N ASN A 262 4.64 5.53 38.45
CA ASN A 262 3.28 6.00 38.20
C ASN A 262 2.55 5.12 37.19
N LEU A 263 3.23 4.71 36.11
CA LEU A 263 2.67 3.82 35.08
C LEU A 263 2.34 2.44 35.66
N PHE A 264 3.19 1.91 36.54
CA PHE A 264 2.95 0.64 37.22
C PHE A 264 1.76 0.72 38.20
N MET A 265 1.67 1.78 39.00
CA MET A 265 0.59 1.98 39.96
C MET A 265 -0.77 2.24 39.29
N ALA A 266 -0.79 3.01 38.20
CA ALA A 266 -1.99 3.24 37.39
C ALA A 266 -2.53 1.92 36.78
N ARG A 267 -1.62 1.02 36.38
CA ARG A 267 -1.99 -0.29 35.81
C ARG A 267 -2.52 -1.30 36.84
N LEU A 268 -2.26 -1.06 38.13
CA LEU A 268 -2.87 -1.79 39.25
C LEU A 268 -4.21 -1.20 39.72
N GLY A 269 -4.73 -0.20 39.00
CA GLY A 269 -6.02 0.43 39.31
C GLY A 269 -5.96 1.41 40.49
N ILE A 270 -4.75 1.87 40.86
CA ILE A 270 -4.58 2.88 41.92
C ILE A 270 -4.78 4.28 41.30
N PRO A 271 -5.74 5.07 41.79
CA PRO A 271 -5.99 6.42 41.30
C PRO A 271 -4.77 7.35 41.44
N PHE A 272 -4.53 8.20 40.44
CA PHE A 272 -3.34 9.07 40.34
C PHE A 272 -3.19 10.03 41.52
N ASP A 273 -4.32 10.49 42.06
CA ASP A 273 -4.46 11.31 43.26
C ASP A 273 -3.94 10.62 44.53
N ARG A 274 -4.06 9.29 44.65
CA ARG A 274 -3.45 8.53 45.75
C ARG A 274 -1.95 8.31 45.60
N ILE A 275 -1.45 8.31 44.36
CA ILE A 275 -0.02 8.13 44.07
C ILE A 275 0.74 9.42 44.40
N ALA A 276 0.18 10.58 44.07
CA ALA A 276 0.77 11.89 44.34
C ALA A 276 0.83 12.25 45.85
N ALA A 277 -0.06 11.69 46.68
CA ALA A 277 -0.09 11.97 48.12
C ALA A 277 0.92 11.16 48.96
N ARG A 278 1.65 10.22 48.34
CA ARG A 278 2.53 9.26 49.05
C ARG A 278 4.00 9.32 48.61
N LEU A 279 4.32 10.16 47.64
CA LEU A 279 5.66 10.49 47.16
C LEU A 279 6.04 11.89 47.66
#